data_AF-A0ABD1A4R9-F1
#
_entry.id   AF-A0ABD1A4R9-F1
#
_cell.length_a   1.000
_cell.length_b   1.000
_cell.length_c   1.000
_cell.angle_alpha   90.00
_cell.angle_beta   90.00
_cell.angle_gamma   90.00
#
_symmetry.space_group_name_H-M   'P 1'
#
loop_
_entity.id
_entity.type
_entity.pdbx_description
1 polymer ?
#
loop_
_entity_poly.entity_id
_entity_poly.type
_entity_poly.pdbx_seq_one_letter_code
_entity_poly.pdbx_strand_id
1 'polypeptide(L)'
;MKKCLFHYLLLFSAYTYVSAHYNQPNTLVSTVTKNTILPLFTLTLNTNEEYFINIGGPYIVRNCTDGLPRPIVPCGSATCALTRRFNPHQCPLPQNTIINGSCACLSSNSL
;
A
#
# COMPACT_ATOMS: atom_id res chain seq x y z
N MET A 1 -50.84 13.45 -35.35
CA MET A 1 -50.24 14.14 -34.18
C MET A 1 -49.77 13.21 -33.06
N LYS A 2 -50.50 12.15 -32.67
CA LYS A 2 -50.09 11.23 -31.58
C LYS A 2 -48.79 10.42 -31.82
N LYS A 3 -48.47 10.07 -33.07
CA LYS A 3 -47.30 9.24 -33.43
C LYS A 3 -45.96 9.98 -33.28
N CYS A 4 -45.93 11.30 -33.46
CA CYS A 4 -44.71 12.10 -33.29
C CYS A 4 -44.34 12.27 -31.81
N LEU A 5 -45.34 12.45 -30.93
CA LEU A 5 -45.12 12.61 -29.49
C LEU A 5 -44.44 11.37 -28.88
N PHE A 6 -44.83 10.17 -29.35
CA PHE A 6 -44.25 8.91 -28.89
C PHE A 6 -42.78 8.74 -29.31
N HIS A 7 -42.42 9.23 -30.50
CA HIS A 7 -41.03 9.23 -30.97
C HIS A 7 -40.16 10.22 -30.17
N TYR A 8 -40.69 11.39 -29.83
CA TYR A 8 -39.97 12.34 -28.98
C TYR A 8 -39.74 11.78 -27.56
N LEU A 9 -40.72 11.11 -26.98
CA LEU A 9 -40.57 10.48 -25.65
C LEU A 9 -39.52 9.37 -25.64
N LEU A 10 -39.47 8.53 -26.68
CA LEU A 10 -38.43 7.50 -26.80
C LEU A 10 -37.03 8.11 -26.95
N LEU A 11 -36.89 9.18 -27.74
CA LEU A 11 -35.62 9.91 -27.87
C LEU A 11 -35.16 10.53 -26.54
N PHE A 12 -36.09 11.08 -25.74
CA PHE A 12 -35.75 11.63 -24.41
C PHE A 12 -35.31 10.54 -23.42
N SER A 13 -35.91 9.34 -23.46
CA SER A 13 -35.51 8.23 -22.58
C SER A 13 -34.12 7.64 -22.90
N ALA A 14 -33.66 7.78 -24.15
CA ALA A 14 -32.32 7.37 -24.56
C ALA A 14 -31.23 8.37 -24.11
N TYR A 15 -31.59 9.63 -23.89
CA TYR A 15 -30.66 10.68 -23.47
C TYR A 15 -30.32 10.69 -21.97
N THR A 16 -31.06 9.96 -21.13
CA THR A 16 -30.83 9.97 -19.67
C THR A 16 -29.90 8.87 -19.17
N TYR A 17 -29.34 8.02 -20.04
CA TYR A 17 -28.30 7.07 -19.64
C TYR A 17 -26.91 7.72 -19.68
N VAL A 18 -26.70 8.71 -18.81
CA VAL A 18 -25.34 9.07 -18.40
C VAL A 18 -24.93 8.00 -17.39
N SER A 19 -24.31 6.92 -17.88
CA SER A 19 -23.48 6.10 -17.00
C SER A 19 -22.39 7.00 -16.46
N ALA A 20 -22.48 7.36 -15.18
CA ALA A 20 -21.33 7.86 -14.45
C ALA A 20 -20.28 6.75 -14.51
N HIS A 21 -19.39 6.84 -15.50
CA HIS A 21 -18.27 5.94 -15.60
C HIS A 21 -17.38 6.28 -14.41
N TYR A 22 -17.53 5.49 -13.35
CA TYR A 22 -16.70 5.58 -12.16
C TYR A 22 -15.31 5.12 -12.58
N ASN A 23 -14.52 6.03 -13.14
CA ASN A 23 -13.12 5.79 -13.41
C ASN A 23 -12.50 5.40 -12.08
N GLN A 24 -12.02 4.17 -11.98
CA GLN A 24 -11.26 3.76 -10.80
C GLN A 24 -10.09 4.73 -10.64
N PRO A 25 -9.82 5.23 -9.43
CA PRO A 25 -8.71 6.14 -9.23
C PRO A 25 -7.40 5.43 -9.59
N ASN A 26 -6.71 5.91 -10.62
CA ASN A 26 -5.39 5.40 -11.04
C ASN A 26 -4.26 5.91 -10.15
N THR A 27 -4.58 6.59 -9.04
CA THR A 27 -3.59 7.23 -8.17
C THR A 27 -4.06 7.15 -6.73
N LEU A 28 -3.14 6.78 -5.86
CA LEU A 28 -3.31 6.84 -4.41
C LEU A 28 -2.73 8.16 -3.91
N VAL A 29 -3.49 8.88 -3.11
CA VAL A 29 -3.09 10.15 -2.50
C VAL A 29 -3.24 10.03 -0.99
N SER A 30 -2.26 10.53 -0.23
CA SER A 30 -2.34 10.66 1.22
C SER A 30 -1.87 12.05 1.65
N THR A 31 -2.39 12.51 2.79
CA THR A 31 -2.02 13.79 3.39
C THR A 31 -0.62 13.69 4.00
N VAL A 32 0.19 14.72 3.74
CA VAL A 32 1.52 14.87 4.33
C VAL A 32 1.51 16.02 5.33
N THR A 33 1.98 15.75 6.54
CA THR A 33 2.07 16.72 7.62
C THR A 33 3.52 17.02 7.94
N LYS A 34 3.86 18.30 8.14
CA LYS A 34 5.17 18.69 8.63
C LYS A 34 5.20 18.55 10.15
N ASN A 35 6.15 17.80 10.70
CA ASN A 35 6.35 17.74 12.14
C ASN A 35 6.82 19.11 12.67
N THR A 36 6.28 19.55 13.80
CA THR A 36 6.55 20.89 14.37
C THR A 36 7.85 20.95 15.16
N ILE A 37 8.37 19.81 15.61
CA ILE A 37 9.53 19.70 16.50
C ILE A 37 10.74 19.22 15.72
N LEU A 38 10.56 18.16 14.92
CA LEU A 38 11.62 17.54 14.12
C LEU A 38 11.54 18.04 12.67
N PRO A 39 12.68 18.19 11.97
CA PRO A 39 12.70 18.58 10.56
C PRO A 39 12.31 17.40 9.65
N LEU A 40 11.14 16.79 9.90
CA LEU A 40 10.65 15.58 9.26
C LEU A 40 9.22 15.81 8.76
N PHE A 41 8.84 15.07 7.71
CA PHE A 41 7.46 14.99 7.23
C PHE A 41 6.87 13.64 7.60
N THR A 42 5.60 13.62 7.95
CA THR A 42 4.83 12.40 8.21
C THR A 42 3.70 12.25 7.21
N LEU A 43 3.28 11.02 6.98
CA LEU A 43 2.06 10.68 6.28
C LEU A 43 1.28 9.66 7.09
N THR A 44 -0.02 9.64 6.94
CA THR A 44 -0.87 8.63 7.56
C THR A 44 -1.26 7.61 6.49
N LEU A 45 -0.88 6.36 6.70
CA LEU A 45 -1.46 5.23 5.97
C LEU A 45 -2.52 4.60 6.86
N ASN A 46 -3.58 4.08 6.24
CA ASN A 46 -4.75 3.59 6.96
C ASN A 46 -5.31 4.67 7.92
N THR A 47 -6.25 4.33 8.79
CA THR A 47 -6.86 5.35 9.67
C THR A 47 -5.92 5.82 10.78
N ASN A 48 -4.95 5.00 11.19
CA ASN A 48 -4.20 5.21 12.44
C ASN A 48 -2.69 4.92 12.37
N GLU A 49 -2.10 4.75 11.18
CA GLU A 49 -0.66 4.44 11.08
C GLU A 49 0.12 5.65 10.55
N GLU A 50 0.84 6.33 11.44
CA GLU A 50 1.71 7.45 11.07
C GLU A 50 3.12 6.96 10.73
N TYR A 51 3.63 7.39 9.57
CA TYR A 51 4.97 7.09 9.08
C TYR A 51 5.73 8.39 8.81
N PHE A 52 7.01 8.44 9.17
CA PHE A 52 7.89 9.51 8.67
C PHE A 52 8.35 9.19 7.25
N ILE A 53 8.52 10.23 6.44
CA ILE A 53 8.92 10.10 5.04
C ILE A 53 10.45 10.18 4.94
N ASN A 54 11.06 9.10 4.49
CA ASN A 54 12.48 9.07 4.08
C ASN A 54 12.58 8.73 2.59
N ILE A 55 12.83 9.74 1.76
CA ILE A 55 12.91 9.59 0.29
C ILE A 55 14.09 8.71 -0.14
N GLY A 56 15.15 8.63 0.68
CA GLY A 56 16.28 7.72 0.45
C GLY A 56 16.08 6.32 1.01
N GLY A 57 14.95 6.06 1.68
CA GLY A 57 14.65 4.78 2.31
C GLY A 57 14.13 3.76 1.30
N PRO A 58 14.69 2.54 1.23
CA PRO A 58 14.24 1.52 0.28
C PRO A 58 12.95 0.78 0.72
N TYR A 59 12.54 0.92 1.99
CA TYR A 59 11.47 0.13 2.58
C TYR A 59 10.57 0.95 3.50
N ILE A 60 9.31 0.50 3.60
CA ILE A 60 8.43 0.84 4.72
C ILE A 60 8.82 -0.05 5.89
N VAL A 61 9.06 0.56 7.05
CA VAL A 61 9.44 -0.14 8.28
C VAL A 61 8.42 0.16 9.37
N ARG A 62 8.14 -0.84 10.21
CA ARG A 62 7.29 -0.71 11.38
C ARG A 62 8.02 -1.21 12.62
N ASN A 63 7.57 -0.75 13.79
CA ASN A 63 8.11 -1.26 15.04
C ASN A 63 7.77 -2.75 15.18
N CYS A 64 8.77 -3.54 15.56
CA CYS A 64 8.65 -4.97 15.78
C CYS A 64 7.99 -5.35 17.12
N THR A 65 7.84 -4.39 18.04
CA THR A 65 7.20 -4.55 19.35
C THR A 65 5.73 -4.09 19.35
N ASP A 66 5.13 -3.93 18.17
CA ASP A 66 3.75 -3.47 17.99
C ASP A 66 2.69 -4.55 18.28
N GLY A 67 3.12 -5.80 18.52
CA GLY A 67 2.24 -6.94 18.74
C GLY A 67 1.52 -7.43 17.48
N LEU A 68 1.81 -6.86 16.31
CA LEU A 68 1.20 -7.27 15.05
C LEU A 68 1.87 -8.53 14.49
N PRO A 69 1.11 -9.46 13.89
CA PRO A 69 1.66 -10.67 13.32
C PRO A 69 2.68 -10.33 12.22
N ARG A 70 3.81 -11.03 12.22
CA ARG A 70 4.83 -10.87 11.18
C ARG A 70 4.47 -11.74 9.98
N PRO A 71 4.55 -11.21 8.75
CA PRO A 71 4.35 -12.02 7.56
C PRO A 71 5.45 -13.07 7.46
N ILE A 72 5.06 -14.32 7.20
CA ILE A 72 6.01 -15.40 6.88
C ILE A 72 6.27 -15.31 5.37
N VAL A 73 7.49 -14.87 5.00
CA VAL A 73 7.89 -14.70 3.61
C VAL A 73 8.70 -15.92 3.15
N PRO A 74 8.28 -16.67 2.11
CA PRO A 74 9.04 -17.81 1.63
C PRO A 74 10.44 -17.43 1.14
N CYS A 75 11.44 -18.25 1.48
CA CYS A 75 12.85 -17.98 1.15
C CYS A 75 13.12 -17.80 -0.36
N GLY A 76 12.39 -18.52 -1.21
CA GLY A 76 12.52 -18.44 -2.68
C GLY A 76 11.70 -17.33 -3.33
N SER A 77 10.98 -16.51 -2.56
CA SER A 77 10.13 -15.44 -3.11
C SER A 77 10.95 -14.24 -3.59
N ALA A 78 10.42 -13.54 -4.60
CA ALA A 78 10.97 -12.27 -5.06
C ALA A 78 11.07 -11.24 -3.91
N THR A 79 10.11 -11.26 -2.98
CA THR A 79 10.12 -10.40 -1.77
C THR A 79 11.36 -10.64 -0.92
N CYS A 80 11.71 -11.90 -0.62
CA CYS A 80 12.94 -12.20 0.14
C CYS A 80 14.22 -11.86 -0.65
N ALA A 81 14.20 -12.00 -1.97
CA ALA A 81 15.33 -11.60 -2.80
C ALA A 81 15.55 -10.07 -2.78
N LEU A 82 14.47 -9.29 -2.76
CA LEU A 82 14.53 -7.83 -2.69
C LEU A 82 15.09 -7.34 -1.35
N THR A 83 14.64 -7.90 -0.23
CA THR A 83 15.08 -7.48 1.12
C THR A 83 16.58 -7.64 1.33
N ARG A 84 17.20 -8.61 0.66
CA ARG A 84 18.66 -8.86 0.72
C ARG A 84 19.51 -7.86 -0.06
N ARG A 85 18.93 -7.05 -0.96
CA ARG A 85 19.68 -6.09 -1.79
C ARG A 85 20.11 -4.85 -1.03
N PHE A 86 19.34 -4.45 -0.03
CA PHE A 86 19.66 -3.31 0.83
C PHE A 86 19.82 -3.81 2.26
N ASN A 87 21.06 -3.91 2.72
CA ASN A 87 21.38 -4.17 4.11
C ASN A 87 21.84 -2.89 4.79
N PRO A 88 21.13 -2.38 5.82
CA PRO A 88 21.65 -1.30 6.65
C PRO A 88 23.02 -1.69 7.22
N HIS A 89 24.02 -0.80 7.15
CA HIS A 89 25.41 -1.09 7.54
C HIS A 89 25.59 -1.67 8.95
N GLN A 90 24.63 -1.45 9.84
CA GLN A 90 24.67 -1.87 11.25
C GLN A 90 23.78 -3.08 11.55
N CYS A 91 23.09 -3.64 10.55
CA CYS A 91 22.22 -4.79 10.74
C CYS A 91 22.92 -6.09 10.28
N PRO A 92 22.71 -7.20 11.01
CA PRO A 92 23.10 -8.51 10.52
C PRO A 92 22.42 -8.79 9.17
N LEU A 93 23.05 -9.63 8.35
CA LEU A 93 22.42 -10.06 7.10
C LEU A 93 21.12 -10.81 7.39
N PRO A 94 20.06 -10.61 6.58
CA PRO A 94 18.83 -11.41 6.69
C PRO A 94 19.14 -12.90 6.58
N GLN A 95 18.60 -13.68 7.52
CA GLN A 95 18.79 -15.13 7.56
C GLN A 95 17.49 -15.86 7.20
N ASN A 96 17.67 -17.06 6.65
CA ASN A 96 16.57 -17.99 6.49
C ASN A 96 16.40 -18.78 7.78
N THR A 97 15.15 -19.00 8.17
CA THR A 97 14.78 -19.89 9.27
C THR A 97 13.68 -20.85 8.82
N ILE A 98 13.33 -21.81 9.67
CA ILE A 98 12.18 -22.69 9.46
C ILE A 98 11.08 -22.30 10.46
N ILE A 99 9.92 -21.86 9.94
CA ILE A 99 8.72 -21.57 10.74
C ILE A 99 7.66 -22.57 10.30
N ASN A 100 7.13 -23.37 11.25
CA ASN A 100 6.11 -24.38 10.99
C ASN A 100 6.45 -25.33 9.83
N GLY A 101 7.71 -25.76 9.74
CA GLY A 101 8.20 -26.66 8.69
C GLY A 101 8.46 -26.00 7.32
N SER A 102 8.24 -24.69 7.19
CA SER A 102 8.46 -23.96 5.93
C SER A 102 9.62 -22.97 6.05
N CYS A 103 10.43 -22.85 4.98
CA CYS A 103 11.53 -21.89 4.94
C CYS A 103 10.99 -20.46 4.87
N ALA A 104 11.37 -19.64 5.85
CA ALA A 104 10.99 -18.25 5.98
C ALA A 104 12.21 -17.32 6.00
N CYS A 105 12.07 -16.18 5.35
CA CYS A 105 13.05 -15.10 5.32
C CYS A 105 12.76 -14.13 6.48
N LEU A 106 13.68 -14.00 7.43
CA LEU A 106 13.53 -13.06 8.55
C LEU A 106 14.50 -11.89 8.43
N SER A 107 14.01 -10.70 8.78
CA SER A 107 14.87 -9.57 9.08
C SER A 107 15.61 -9.83 10.39
N SER A 108 16.88 -9.44 10.46
CA SER A 108 17.82 -9.74 11.54
C SER A 108 17.40 -9.26 12.93
N ASN A 109 16.43 -8.35 13.03
CA ASN A 109 15.97 -7.75 14.30
C ASN A 109 14.63 -8.36 14.77
N SER A 110 14.45 -9.67 14.57
CA SER A 110 13.20 -10.39 14.92
C SER A 110 13.26 -11.22 16.21
N LEU A 111 14.33 -11.07 17.00
CA LEU A 111 14.42 -11.67 18.34
C LEU A 111 13.82 -10.71 19.37
#